data_AF-A0A6J6IAM6-F1
#
_entry.id   AF-A0A6J6IAM6-F1
#
_cell.length_a   1.000
_cell.length_b   1.000
_cell.length_c   1.000
_cell.angle_alpha   90.00
_cell.angle_beta   90.00
_cell.angle_gamma   90.00
#
_symmetry.space_group_name_H-M   'P 1'
#
loop_
_entity.id
_entity.type
_entity.pdbx_description
1 polymer ?
#
loop_
_entity_poly.entity_id
_entity_poly.type
_entity_poly.pdbx_seq_one_letter_code
_entity_poly.pdbx_strand_id
1 'polypeptide(L)' 'MDRFATSVAGGVLTVDTGQIFQGPAIGTNTTGQEAEGPHCVGGGKH' A
#
# COMPACT_ATOMS: atom_id res chain seq x y z
N MET A 1 -2.17 1.62 9.44
CA MET A 1 -1.10 2.61 9.22
C MET A 1 -1.75 3.90 8.81
N ASP A 2 -1.42 4.99 9.49
CA ASP A 2 -1.99 6.30 9.15
C ASP A 2 -1.50 6.76 7.79
N ARG A 3 -2.38 7.45 7.07
CA ARG A 3 -2.10 8.16 5.82
C ARG A 3 -2.12 9.66 6.10
N PHE A 4 -1.29 10.40 5.37
CA PHE A 4 -1.16 11.85 5.52
C PHE A 4 -1.47 12.55 4.20
N ALA A 5 -2.02 13.77 4.26
CA ALA A 5 -2.20 14.58 3.07
C ALA A 5 -0.84 15.00 2.50
N THR A 6 -0.74 14.99 1.17
CA THR A 6 0.47 15.40 0.47
C THR A 6 0.13 16.35 -0.68
N SER A 7 1.01 17.31 -0.92
CA SER A 7 0.92 18.21 -2.07
C SER A 7 2.30 18.41 -2.69
N VAL A 8 2.34 18.56 -4.02
CA VAL A 8 3.56 18.85 -4.76
C VAL A 8 3.38 20.16 -5.50
N ALA A 9 4.24 21.15 -5.19
CA ALA A 9 4.23 22.45 -5.84
C ALA A 9 5.67 22.95 -6.03
N GLY A 10 6.01 23.41 -7.23
CA GLY A 10 7.35 23.95 -7.52
C GLY A 10 8.50 22.96 -7.30
N GLY A 11 8.25 21.65 -7.38
CA GLY A 11 9.25 20.61 -7.11
C GLY A 11 9.45 20.29 -5.62
N VAL A 12 8.67 20.90 -4.73
CA VAL A 12 8.67 20.60 -3.29
C VAL A 12 7.49 19.70 -2.97
N LEU A 13 7.77 18.62 -2.23
CA LEU A 13 6.77 17.74 -1.62
C LEU A 13 6.52 18.20 -0.19
N THR A 14 5.28 18.57 0.11
CA THR A 14 4.82 18.90 1.46
C THR A 14 3.97 17.77 2.00
N VAL A 15 4.21 17.35 3.24
CA VAL A 15 3.44 16.34 3.97
C VAL A 15 2.79 17.00 5.18
N ASP A 16 1.46 16.97 5.26
CA ASP A 16 0.71 17.48 6.40
C ASP A 16 0.48 16.36 7.42
N THR A 17 1.24 16.38 8.51
CA THR A 17 1.12 15.42 9.61
C THR A 17 0.08 15.81 10.66
N GLY A 18 -0.47 17.02 10.59
CA GLY A 18 -1.55 17.49 11.47
C GLY A 18 -2.91 16.94 11.07
N GLN A 19 -3.08 16.59 9.80
CA GLN A 19 -4.28 15.94 9.28
C GLN A 19 -4.07 14.42 9.12
N ILE A 20 -4.64 13.64 10.04
CA ILE A 20 -4.53 12.18 10.05
C ILE A 20 -5.69 11.55 9.26
N PHE A 21 -5.37 10.74 8.26
CA PHE A 21 -6.33 9.89 7.57
C PHE A 21 -6.13 8.44 8.00
N GLN A 22 -7.18 7.83 8.53
CA GLN A 22 -7.09 6.44 8.94
C GLN A 22 -6.85 5.52 7.74
N GLY A 23 -5.85 4.66 7.88
CA GLY A 23 -5.60 3.62 6.90
C GLY A 23 -6.69 2.56 6.89
N PRO A 24 -6.72 1.71 5.85
CA PRO A 24 -7.63 0.59 5.77
C PRO A 24 -7.29 -0.44 6.85
N ALA A 25 -8.26 -1.27 7.19
CA ALA A 25 -8.11 -2.31 8.19
C ALA A 25 -6.93 -3.24 7.85
N ILE A 26 -6.27 -3.78 8.88
CA ILE A 26 -5.21 -4.79 8.73
C ILE A 26 -5.77 -5.95 7.88
N GLY A 27 -5.00 -6.36 6.87
CA GLY A 27 -5.40 -7.41 5.93
C GLY A 27 -6.17 -6.92 4.69
N THR A 28 -6.48 -5.62 4.58
CA THR A 28 -7.04 -5.07 3.34
C THR A 28 -5.99 -5.05 2.24
N ASN A 29 -6.27 -5.70 1.10
CA ASN A 29 -5.41 -5.58 -0.08
C ASN A 29 -5.56 -4.18 -0.69
N THR A 30 -4.59 -3.30 -0.44
CA THR A 30 -4.58 -1.93 -0.98
C THR A 30 -3.82 -1.78 -2.28
N THR A 31 -3.05 -2.79 -2.66
CA THR A 31 -2.19 -2.74 -3.84
C THR A 31 -2.87 -3.36 -5.05
N GLY A 32 -3.86 -4.23 -4.84
CA GLY A 32 -4.45 -5.04 -5.90
C GLY A 32 -3.45 -5.98 -6.55
N GLN A 33 -2.23 -6.08 -6.01
CA GLN A 33 -1.20 -6.95 -6.51
C GLN A 33 -1.58 -8.39 -6.17
N GLU A 34 -1.38 -9.28 -7.12
CA GLU A 34 -1.39 -10.72 -6.85
C GLU A 34 -0.24 -11.04 -5.87
N ALA A 35 -0.25 -12.25 -5.31
CA ALA A 35 0.85 -12.67 -4.46
C ALA A 35 2.16 -12.60 -5.26
N GLU A 36 3.15 -11.83 -4.78
CA GLU A 36 4.48 -11.78 -5.39
C GLU A 36 5.15 -13.16 -5.25
N GLY A 37 5.35 -13.83 -6.38
CA GLY A 37 5.99 -15.14 -6.45
C GLY A 37 5.10 -16.23 -7.05
N PRO A 38 5.67 -17.40 -7.41
CA PRO A 38 4.87 -18.50 -7.93
C PRO A 38 3.78 -18.86 -6.91
N HIS A 39 2.52 -18.81 -7.32
CA HIS A 39 1.50 -19.56 -6.62
C HIS A 39 2.00 -21.01 -6.57
N CYS A 40 2.24 -21.55 -5.38
CA CYS A 40 2.66 -22.93 -5.17
C CYS A 40 1.53 -23.93 -5.55
N VAL A 41 0.95 -23.81 -6.75
CA VAL A 41 -0.07 -24.69 -7.32
C VAL A 41 0.51 -25.66 -8.36
N GLY A 42 1.84 -25.67 -8.55
CA GLY A 42 2.52 -26.49 -9.57
C GLY A 42 3.63 -27.41 -9.09
N GLY A 43 3.96 -27.47 -7.79
CA GLY A 43 5.16 -28.16 -7.28
C GLY A 43 4.95 -29.57 -6.72
N GLY A 44 3.87 -30.26 -7.08
CA GLY A 44 3.54 -31.57 -6.51
C GLY A 44 2.68 -32.40 -7.44
N LYS A 45 3.27 -32.95 -8.49
CA LYS A 45 2.82 -34.21 -9.09
C LYS A 45 4.06 -35.09 -9.19
N HIS A 46 3.96 -36.25 -8.55
CA HIS A 46 4.91 -37.36 -8.68
C HIS A 46 5.00 -37.83 -10.13
#